data_AF-A0A1Y5EJH5-F1
#
_entry.id   AF-A0A1Y5EJH5-F1
#
_cell.length_a   1.000
_cell.length_b   1.000
_cell.length_c   1.000
_cell.angle_alpha   90.00
_cell.angle_beta   90.00
_cell.angle_gamma   90.00
#
_symmetry.space_group_name_H-M   'P 1'
#
loop_
_entity.id
_entity.type
_entity.pdbx_description
1 polymer ?
#
loop_
_entity_poly.entity_id
_entity_poly.type
_entity_poly.pdbx_seq_one_letter_code
_entity_poly.pdbx_strand_id
1 'polypeptide(L)'
;MALISLRQLLDHAAENNYGVPAFNANNMEQVHAVMQAADKTNSPVIIQGSAGARKYAGSSFLRHLIIAAIEQYPHIPVVFHQDHGTSPAICQRSIQLGFSSVMMDGSLEADGKTPSSYEYNVDVTRRTVEMSHACGVSVEGELGCLGSLETGEAGEEDGVGAAGILTHEQMLTDPEEAADFVKKTGVDALAIAIGTSHGAYKFTKPPTGDTLAINRIKEIHARIPNTHLVMHGSSSVPQDWLKVINEHGGDLGETYGVPVEEIQQGIKYGVRKVNIDTDLRLASTGSIRRHLVENPKNFDPRKFLKVSTDAMQKICEERMLSFGTAGQASHIKAINLETMVTRYESGELDQVIK
;
A
#
# COMPACT_ATOMS: atom_id res chain seq x y z
N MET A 1 17.72 -12.40 9.23
CA MET A 1 16.39 -12.42 8.59
C MET A 1 16.21 -11.08 7.90
N ALA A 2 15.63 -11.09 6.69
CA ALA A 2 15.32 -9.88 5.93
C ALA A 2 13.96 -9.26 6.31
N LEU A 3 13.08 -10.02 6.97
CA LEU A 3 11.78 -9.52 7.41
C LEU A 3 11.95 -8.48 8.54
N ILE A 4 11.42 -7.27 8.33
CA ILE A 4 11.43 -6.15 9.28
C ILE A 4 10.00 -5.63 9.52
N SER A 5 9.82 -4.84 10.58
CA SER A 5 8.55 -4.17 10.86
C SER A 5 8.31 -3.00 9.89
N LEU A 6 7.04 -2.66 9.63
CA LEU A 6 6.71 -1.47 8.83
C LEU A 6 7.25 -0.21 9.52
N ARG A 7 7.09 -0.12 10.84
CA ARG A 7 7.56 1.01 11.64
C ARG A 7 9.04 1.30 11.42
N GLN A 8 9.90 0.28 11.51
CA GLN A 8 11.33 0.45 11.24
C GLN A 8 11.59 1.03 9.84
N LEU A 9 10.90 0.50 8.84
CA LEU A 9 11.11 0.91 7.46
C LEU A 9 10.64 2.36 7.21
N LEU A 10 9.48 2.73 7.77
CA LEU A 10 8.94 4.07 7.59
C LEU A 10 9.68 5.13 8.43
N ASP A 11 10.20 4.77 9.61
CA ASP A 11 11.11 5.63 10.38
C ASP A 11 12.37 5.94 9.55
N HIS A 12 13.01 4.91 8.98
CA HIS A 12 14.17 5.11 8.10
C HIS A 12 13.83 5.95 6.85
N ALA A 13 12.63 5.76 6.27
CA ALA A 13 12.14 6.56 5.16
C ALA A 13 11.97 8.05 5.52
N ALA A 14 11.48 8.33 6.74
CA ALA A 14 11.35 9.69 7.24
C ALA A 14 12.73 10.34 7.50
N GLU A 15 13.64 9.61 8.14
CA GLU A 15 15.02 10.07 8.42
C GLU A 15 15.81 10.41 7.15
N ASN A 16 15.53 9.70 6.06
CA ASN A 16 16.24 9.82 4.78
C ASN A 16 15.42 10.45 3.65
N ASN A 17 14.25 11.04 3.98
CA ASN A 17 13.39 11.81 3.06
C ASN A 17 12.95 11.06 1.79
N TYR A 18 12.51 9.81 1.93
CA TYR A 18 11.96 9.03 0.82
C TYR A 18 10.58 8.44 1.18
N GLY A 19 9.91 7.84 0.19
CA GLY A 19 8.65 7.12 0.36
C GLY A 19 8.77 5.70 -0.22
N VAL A 20 8.11 4.74 0.40
CA VAL A 20 8.22 3.32 0.04
C VAL A 20 6.99 2.89 -0.75
N PRO A 21 7.15 2.37 -1.97
CA PRO A 21 6.04 1.75 -2.67
C PRO A 21 5.67 0.43 -1.97
N ALA A 22 4.38 0.25 -1.69
CA ALA A 22 3.80 -0.99 -1.18
C ALA A 22 3.05 -1.68 -2.32
N PHE A 23 3.56 -2.83 -2.75
CA PHE A 23 3.03 -3.57 -3.89
C PHE A 23 2.16 -4.73 -3.43
N ASN A 24 0.93 -4.81 -3.92
CA ASN A 24 0.09 -5.99 -3.72
C ASN A 24 0.65 -7.18 -4.50
N ALA A 25 0.59 -8.37 -3.90
CA ALA A 25 1.01 -9.61 -4.54
C ALA A 25 -0.01 -10.74 -4.34
N ASN A 26 -0.28 -11.46 -5.43
CA ASN A 26 -1.28 -12.51 -5.53
C ASN A 26 -0.70 -13.83 -6.04
N ASN A 27 0.52 -13.84 -6.59
CA ASN A 27 1.18 -15.02 -7.13
C ASN A 27 2.71 -14.89 -7.15
N MET A 28 3.38 -15.91 -7.71
CA MET A 28 4.83 -16.00 -7.78
C MET A 28 5.43 -14.92 -8.70
N GLU A 29 4.85 -14.68 -9.87
CA GLU A 29 5.34 -13.70 -10.86
C GLU A 29 5.36 -12.28 -10.30
N GLN A 30 4.34 -11.89 -9.53
CA GLN A 30 4.28 -10.59 -8.88
C GLN A 30 5.36 -10.44 -7.79
N VAL A 31 5.54 -11.47 -6.94
CA VAL A 31 6.60 -11.46 -5.93
C VAL A 31 7.97 -11.41 -6.59
N HIS A 32 8.20 -12.14 -7.69
CA HIS A 32 9.45 -12.06 -8.45
C HIS A 32 9.68 -10.67 -9.02
N ALA A 33 8.68 -10.07 -9.68
CA ALA A 33 8.81 -8.74 -10.25
C ALA A 33 9.22 -7.70 -9.20
N VAL A 34 8.57 -7.72 -8.04
CA VAL A 34 8.85 -6.79 -6.93
C VAL A 34 10.25 -7.02 -6.36
N MET A 35 10.62 -8.28 -6.08
CA MET A 35 11.92 -8.59 -5.46
C MET A 35 13.10 -8.40 -6.41
N GLN A 36 12.94 -8.71 -7.71
CA GLN A 36 13.97 -8.46 -8.72
C GLN A 36 14.20 -6.96 -8.93
N ALA A 37 13.13 -6.15 -8.89
CA ALA A 37 13.25 -4.70 -8.90
C ALA A 37 14.01 -4.21 -7.65
N ALA A 38 13.58 -4.66 -6.47
CA ALA A 38 14.19 -4.29 -5.19
C ALA A 38 15.68 -4.64 -5.11
N ASP A 39 16.05 -5.84 -5.56
CA ASP A 39 17.44 -6.29 -5.64
C ASP A 39 18.27 -5.40 -6.57
N LYS A 40 17.76 -5.17 -7.79
CA LYS A 40 18.45 -4.37 -8.80
C LYS A 40 18.65 -2.92 -8.38
N THR A 41 17.68 -2.34 -7.67
CA THR A 41 17.76 -0.95 -7.19
C THR A 41 18.33 -0.83 -5.77
N ASN A 42 18.67 -1.94 -5.11
CA ASN A 42 19.07 -1.97 -3.70
C ASN A 42 18.06 -1.23 -2.81
N SER A 43 16.77 -1.57 -2.95
CA SER A 43 15.64 -0.92 -2.29
C SER A 43 15.01 -1.81 -1.23
N PRO A 44 14.69 -1.31 -0.02
CA PRO A 44 13.76 -2.02 0.84
C PRO A 44 12.36 -2.02 0.21
N VAL A 45 11.52 -2.98 0.60
CA VAL A 45 10.22 -3.15 -0.05
C VAL A 45 9.12 -3.56 0.93
N ILE A 46 7.90 -3.09 0.64
CA ILE A 46 6.68 -3.56 1.28
C ILE A 46 5.94 -4.42 0.25
N ILE A 47 5.72 -5.69 0.59
CA ILE A 47 4.82 -6.56 -0.17
C ILE A 47 3.56 -6.73 0.66
N GLN A 48 2.41 -6.48 0.05
CA GLN A 48 1.13 -6.55 0.75
C GLN A 48 0.17 -7.60 0.19
N GLY A 49 -0.64 -8.18 1.07
CA GLY A 49 -1.64 -9.19 0.74
C GLY A 49 -3.02 -8.78 1.21
N SER A 50 -3.95 -8.57 0.27
CA SER A 50 -5.36 -8.25 0.55
C SER A 50 -6.17 -9.50 0.92
N ALA A 51 -7.44 -9.30 1.32
CA ALA A 51 -8.39 -10.39 1.47
C ALA A 51 -8.62 -11.18 0.18
N GLY A 52 -8.67 -10.48 -0.97
CA GLY A 52 -8.73 -11.10 -2.29
C GLY A 52 -7.52 -11.97 -2.59
N ALA A 53 -6.32 -11.47 -2.30
CA ALA A 53 -5.07 -12.22 -2.46
C ALA A 53 -5.10 -13.54 -1.68
N ARG A 54 -5.54 -13.49 -0.41
CA ARG A 54 -5.65 -14.69 0.44
C ARG A 54 -6.70 -15.67 -0.08
N LYS A 55 -7.80 -15.18 -0.65
CA LYS A 55 -8.84 -16.03 -1.25
C LYS A 55 -8.37 -16.67 -2.57
N TYR A 56 -7.61 -15.95 -3.38
CA TYR A 56 -7.09 -16.42 -4.66
C TYR A 56 -5.93 -17.39 -4.50
N ALA A 57 -4.86 -16.95 -3.82
CA ALA A 57 -3.63 -17.72 -3.67
C ALA A 57 -3.70 -18.74 -2.53
N GLY A 58 -4.49 -18.46 -1.49
CA GLY A 58 -4.43 -19.16 -0.22
C GLY A 58 -3.37 -18.59 0.72
N SER A 59 -3.72 -18.40 2.00
CA SER A 59 -2.83 -17.80 3.01
C SER A 59 -1.48 -18.51 3.14
N SER A 60 -1.47 -19.84 3.04
CA SER A 60 -0.23 -20.63 3.11
C SER A 60 0.69 -20.35 1.93
N PHE A 61 0.16 -20.20 0.72
CA PHE A 61 0.97 -19.89 -0.46
C PHE A 61 1.57 -18.49 -0.34
N LEU A 62 0.78 -17.48 0.02
CA LEU A 62 1.30 -16.11 0.22
C LEU A 62 2.43 -16.09 1.24
N ARG A 63 2.23 -16.73 2.41
CA ARG A 63 3.28 -16.85 3.43
C ARG A 63 4.57 -17.48 2.86
N HIS A 64 4.45 -18.58 2.13
CA HIS A 64 5.64 -19.28 1.60
C HIS A 64 6.30 -18.56 0.43
N LEU A 65 5.55 -17.77 -0.35
CA LEU A 65 6.13 -16.88 -1.36
C LEU A 65 7.04 -15.84 -0.71
N ILE A 66 6.61 -15.24 0.40
CA ILE A 66 7.43 -14.28 1.15
C ILE A 66 8.64 -14.95 1.80
N ILE A 67 8.47 -16.15 2.38
CA ILE A 67 9.59 -16.92 2.93
C ILE A 67 10.64 -17.19 1.84
N ALA A 68 10.20 -17.68 0.68
CA ALA A 68 11.10 -17.93 -0.46
C ALA A 68 11.79 -16.63 -0.93
N ALA A 69 11.07 -15.51 -0.95
CA ALA A 69 11.64 -14.21 -1.32
C ALA A 69 12.76 -13.77 -0.36
N ILE A 70 12.56 -13.87 0.95
CA ILE A 70 13.59 -13.46 1.94
C ILE A 70 14.74 -14.46 2.06
N GLU A 71 14.53 -15.72 1.68
CA GLU A 71 15.60 -16.72 1.54
C GLU A 71 16.48 -16.43 0.31
N GLN A 72 15.85 -16.07 -0.81
CA GLN A 72 16.53 -15.75 -2.07
C GLN A 72 17.28 -14.40 -2.00
N TYR A 73 16.71 -13.40 -1.32
CA TYR A 73 17.23 -12.03 -1.21
C TYR A 73 17.46 -11.62 0.25
N PRO A 74 18.36 -12.29 0.99
CA PRO A 74 18.54 -12.07 2.43
C PRO A 74 19.10 -10.68 2.79
N HIS A 75 19.63 -9.95 1.80
CA HIS A 75 20.17 -8.59 1.95
C HIS A 75 19.14 -7.48 1.70
N ILE A 76 17.93 -7.81 1.23
CA ILE A 76 16.87 -6.84 0.99
C ILE A 76 15.90 -6.84 2.19
N PRO A 77 15.75 -5.72 2.91
CA PRO A 77 14.74 -5.61 3.96
C PRO A 77 13.33 -5.67 3.35
N VAL A 78 12.51 -6.60 3.85
CA VAL A 78 11.15 -6.83 3.38
C VAL A 78 10.17 -6.62 4.53
N VAL A 79 9.08 -5.91 4.26
CA VAL A 79 7.89 -5.88 5.12
C VAL A 79 6.82 -6.74 4.45
N PHE A 80 6.20 -7.64 5.22
CA PHE A 80 4.99 -8.35 4.78
C PHE A 80 3.78 -7.74 5.47
N HIS A 81 2.97 -7.03 4.68
CA HIS A 81 1.88 -6.18 5.18
C HIS A 81 0.50 -6.75 4.80
N GLN A 82 -0.39 -6.80 5.78
CA GLN A 82 -1.78 -7.20 5.57
C GLN A 82 -2.59 -5.96 5.18
N ASP A 83 -3.15 -5.97 3.96
CA ASP A 83 -3.92 -4.85 3.40
C ASP A 83 -5.42 -4.99 3.72
N HIS A 84 -6.07 -3.88 4.06
CA HIS A 84 -7.50 -3.77 4.41
C HIS A 84 -8.04 -4.87 5.36
N GLY A 85 -7.50 -4.96 6.58
CA GLY A 85 -8.04 -5.85 7.60
C GLY A 85 -9.38 -5.32 8.14
N THR A 86 -10.49 -5.99 7.81
CA THR A 86 -11.84 -5.53 8.21
C THR A 86 -12.25 -5.87 9.64
N SER A 87 -11.37 -6.48 10.44
CA SER A 87 -11.62 -6.71 11.87
C SER A 87 -10.34 -7.03 12.63
N PRO A 88 -10.27 -6.77 13.95
CA PRO A 88 -9.12 -7.16 14.78
C PRO A 88 -8.80 -8.66 14.69
N ALA A 89 -9.82 -9.50 14.55
CA ALA A 89 -9.63 -10.95 14.40
C ALA A 89 -8.95 -11.34 13.06
N ILE A 90 -9.13 -10.57 11.99
CA ILE A 90 -8.39 -10.76 10.73
C ILE A 90 -6.92 -10.36 10.93
N CYS A 91 -6.67 -9.22 11.57
CA CYS A 91 -5.32 -8.75 11.88
C CYS A 91 -4.57 -9.78 12.73
N GLN A 92 -5.21 -10.32 13.77
CA GLN A 92 -4.62 -11.36 14.64
C GLN A 92 -4.25 -12.62 13.86
N ARG A 93 -5.11 -13.07 12.95
CA ARG A 93 -4.81 -14.24 12.08
C ARG A 93 -3.66 -13.95 11.12
N SER A 94 -3.50 -12.70 10.68
CA SER A 94 -2.39 -12.29 9.82
C SER A 94 -1.08 -12.30 10.59
N ILE A 95 -1.06 -11.83 11.83
CA ILE A 95 0.09 -11.96 12.74
C ILE A 95 0.49 -13.43 12.90
N GLN A 96 -0.46 -14.33 13.13
CA GLN A 96 -0.21 -15.78 13.22
C GLN A 96 0.38 -16.38 11.94
N LEU A 97 0.10 -15.79 10.78
CA LEU A 97 0.66 -16.20 9.49
C LEU A 97 2.07 -15.64 9.23
N GLY A 98 2.60 -14.82 10.14
CA GLY A 98 3.95 -14.25 10.05
C GLY A 98 4.02 -12.92 9.30
N PHE A 99 2.91 -12.20 9.18
CA PHE A 99 2.94 -10.80 8.73
C PHE A 99 3.69 -9.94 9.75
N SER A 100 4.60 -9.08 9.27
CA SER A 100 5.33 -8.13 10.11
C SER A 100 4.65 -6.76 10.23
N SER A 101 3.54 -6.58 9.52
CA SER A 101 2.65 -5.43 9.65
C SER A 101 1.22 -5.77 9.27
N VAL A 102 0.26 -5.08 9.89
CA VAL A 102 -1.16 -5.19 9.58
C VAL A 102 -1.83 -3.84 9.44
N MET A 103 -2.76 -3.70 8.50
CA MET A 103 -3.71 -2.60 8.48
C MET A 103 -5.02 -3.03 9.14
N MET A 104 -5.48 -2.27 10.14
CA MET A 104 -6.87 -2.30 10.58
C MET A 104 -7.62 -1.20 9.82
N ASP A 105 -8.38 -1.60 8.81
CA ASP A 105 -9.25 -0.68 8.10
C ASP A 105 -10.54 -0.53 8.90
N GLY A 106 -10.48 0.35 9.89
CA GLY A 106 -11.61 0.71 10.74
C GLY A 106 -12.43 1.87 10.18
N SER A 107 -12.11 2.43 9.00
CA SER A 107 -12.93 3.50 8.38
C SER A 107 -14.25 2.95 7.83
N LEU A 108 -14.28 1.63 7.61
CA LEU A 108 -15.44 0.85 7.24
C LEU A 108 -15.79 -0.15 8.37
N GLU A 109 -17.07 -0.51 8.44
CA GLU A 109 -17.55 -1.61 9.25
C GLU A 109 -16.97 -2.95 8.74
N ALA A 110 -17.18 -4.03 9.51
CA ALA A 110 -16.60 -5.34 9.20
C ALA A 110 -17.00 -5.95 7.84
N ASP A 111 -18.03 -5.40 7.19
CA ASP A 111 -18.44 -5.76 5.83
C ASP A 111 -17.50 -5.20 4.74
N GLY A 112 -16.60 -4.28 5.09
CA GLY A 112 -15.68 -3.61 4.16
C GLY A 112 -16.39 -2.68 3.17
N LYS A 113 -17.62 -2.24 3.48
CA LYS A 113 -18.50 -1.46 2.59
C LYS A 113 -19.17 -0.28 3.28
N THR A 114 -19.55 -0.41 4.54
CA THR A 114 -20.32 0.62 5.24
C THR A 114 -19.36 1.57 5.95
N PRO A 115 -19.34 2.88 5.68
CA PRO A 115 -18.58 3.84 6.48
C PRO A 115 -18.94 3.73 7.96
N SER A 116 -17.93 3.55 8.82
CA SER A 116 -18.14 3.37 10.26
C SER A 116 -18.26 4.71 10.97
N SER A 117 -18.65 4.67 12.25
CA SER A 117 -18.45 5.83 13.13
C SER A 117 -16.97 6.00 13.53
N TYR A 118 -16.62 7.20 13.97
CA TYR A 118 -15.29 7.50 14.49
C TYR A 118 -14.95 6.65 15.73
N GLU A 119 -15.90 6.50 16.66
CA GLU A 119 -15.70 5.72 17.88
C GLU A 119 -15.48 4.23 17.59
N TYR A 120 -16.19 3.69 16.59
CA TYR A 120 -15.95 2.32 16.12
C TYR A 120 -14.52 2.17 15.64
N ASN A 121 -14.09 3.07 14.74
CA ASN A 121 -12.76 3.05 14.14
C ASN A 121 -11.66 3.10 15.21
N VAL A 122 -11.78 4.04 16.16
CA VAL A 122 -10.83 4.16 17.28
C VAL A 122 -10.76 2.86 18.09
N ASP A 123 -11.91 2.25 18.43
CA ASP A 123 -11.93 1.04 19.27
C ASP A 123 -11.27 -0.16 18.58
N VAL A 124 -11.64 -0.44 17.31
CA VAL A 124 -11.10 -1.58 16.57
C VAL A 124 -9.62 -1.39 16.23
N THR A 125 -9.22 -0.16 15.91
CA THR A 125 -7.83 0.19 15.60
C THR A 125 -6.96 0.10 16.85
N ARG A 126 -7.36 0.72 17.96
CA ARG A 126 -6.61 0.63 19.23
C ARG A 126 -6.43 -0.82 19.70
N ARG A 127 -7.50 -1.62 19.64
CA ARG A 127 -7.41 -3.05 19.99
C ARG A 127 -6.40 -3.80 19.11
N THR A 128 -6.34 -3.44 17.83
CA THR A 128 -5.36 -4.00 16.89
C THR A 128 -3.95 -3.54 17.20
N VAL A 129 -3.76 -2.28 17.57
CA VAL A 129 -2.47 -1.74 18.03
C VAL A 129 -1.96 -2.51 19.25
N GLU A 130 -2.77 -2.61 20.30
CA GLU A 130 -2.40 -3.29 21.56
C GLU A 130 -1.92 -4.73 21.32
N MET A 131 -2.66 -5.52 20.53
CA MET A 131 -2.28 -6.91 20.24
C MET A 131 -1.07 -7.04 19.31
N SER A 132 -0.88 -6.09 18.37
CA SER A 132 0.21 -6.15 17.39
C SER A 132 1.53 -5.69 17.98
N HIS A 133 1.54 -4.59 18.76
CA HIS A 133 2.72 -4.05 19.42
C HIS A 133 3.28 -5.02 20.47
N ALA A 134 2.42 -5.79 21.14
CA ALA A 134 2.84 -6.90 22.01
C ALA A 134 3.60 -8.02 21.28
N CYS A 135 3.55 -8.06 19.95
CA CYS A 135 4.33 -8.96 19.09
C CYS A 135 5.37 -8.22 18.23
N GLY A 136 5.55 -6.91 18.42
CA GLY A 136 6.46 -6.08 17.62
C GLY A 136 5.99 -5.81 16.19
N VAL A 137 4.76 -6.20 15.85
CA VAL A 137 4.12 -6.02 14.54
C VAL A 137 3.57 -4.61 14.45
N SER A 138 3.84 -3.92 13.35
CA SER A 138 3.37 -2.55 13.13
C SER A 138 1.93 -2.48 12.65
N VAL A 139 1.22 -1.42 13.01
CA VAL A 139 -0.17 -1.20 12.64
C VAL A 139 -0.36 0.06 11.80
N GLU A 140 -1.04 -0.11 10.68
CA GLU A 140 -1.64 0.97 9.91
C GLU A 140 -3.13 1.08 10.26
N GLY A 141 -3.62 2.29 10.47
CA GLY A 141 -5.06 2.59 10.54
C GLY A 141 -5.48 3.52 9.41
N GLU A 142 -6.78 3.65 9.16
CA GLU A 142 -7.33 4.57 8.17
C GLU A 142 -8.32 5.55 8.82
N LEU A 143 -8.23 6.83 8.47
CA LEU A 143 -9.20 7.85 8.87
C LEU A 143 -9.69 8.61 7.64
N GLY A 144 -11.01 8.79 7.54
CA GLY A 144 -11.69 9.18 6.30
C GLY A 144 -11.99 7.94 5.44
N CYS A 145 -12.76 8.12 4.38
CA CYS A 145 -13.12 7.06 3.44
C CYS A 145 -12.54 7.37 2.07
N LEU A 146 -11.86 6.42 1.45
CA LEU A 146 -11.38 6.57 0.07
C LEU A 146 -12.55 6.79 -0.89
N GLY A 147 -12.37 7.73 -1.81
CA GLY A 147 -13.44 8.20 -2.69
C GLY A 147 -12.99 9.28 -3.64
N SER A 148 -13.53 9.25 -4.85
CA SER A 148 -13.31 10.30 -5.85
C SER A 148 -14.11 11.55 -5.46
N LEU A 149 -13.44 12.68 -5.28
CA LEU A 149 -14.10 13.97 -4.99
C LEU A 149 -15.00 14.45 -6.14
N GLU A 150 -14.86 13.89 -7.34
CA GLU A 150 -15.71 14.21 -8.50
C GLU A 150 -17.08 13.50 -8.43
N THR A 151 -17.09 12.25 -7.96
CA THR A 151 -18.25 11.35 -8.10
C THR A 151 -18.86 10.93 -6.76
N GLY A 152 -18.08 10.96 -5.68
CA GLY A 152 -18.46 10.39 -4.39
C GLY A 152 -18.27 8.88 -4.29
N GLU A 153 -17.74 8.22 -5.33
CA GLU A 153 -17.58 6.76 -5.37
C GLU A 153 -16.17 6.32 -4.96
N ALA A 154 -16.09 5.25 -4.17
CA ALA A 154 -14.84 4.68 -3.64
C ALA A 154 -14.07 3.79 -4.64
N GLY A 155 -14.78 3.18 -5.58
CA GLY A 155 -14.30 2.00 -6.29
C GLY A 155 -14.14 0.80 -5.36
N GLU A 156 -13.55 -0.28 -5.85
CA GLU A 156 -13.31 -1.49 -5.05
C GLU A 156 -11.88 -1.99 -5.21
N GLU A 157 -11.23 -2.30 -4.09
CA GLU A 157 -9.98 -3.06 -4.02
C GLU A 157 -10.30 -4.43 -3.43
N ASP A 158 -10.33 -5.47 -4.28
CA ASP A 158 -10.59 -6.85 -3.88
C ASP A 158 -11.87 -7.06 -3.03
N GLY A 159 -12.88 -6.24 -3.31
CA GLY A 159 -14.18 -6.26 -2.63
C GLY A 159 -14.28 -5.30 -1.44
N VAL A 160 -13.25 -4.52 -1.12
CA VAL A 160 -13.25 -3.47 -0.09
C VAL A 160 -13.40 -2.09 -0.72
N GLY A 161 -14.26 -1.25 -0.15
CA GLY A 161 -14.50 0.12 -0.60
C GLY A 161 -15.94 0.54 -0.29
N ALA A 162 -16.13 1.81 0.10
CA ALA A 162 -17.42 2.29 0.55
C ALA A 162 -18.53 2.10 -0.51
N ALA A 163 -19.67 1.58 -0.08
CA ALA A 163 -20.85 1.46 -0.94
C ALA A 163 -21.72 2.72 -0.87
N GLY A 164 -22.20 3.18 -2.03
CA GLY A 164 -23.02 4.38 -2.15
C GLY A 164 -22.19 5.64 -2.45
N ILE A 165 -22.84 6.81 -2.33
CA ILE A 165 -22.22 8.11 -2.59
C ILE A 165 -21.77 8.71 -1.26
N LEU A 166 -20.46 8.88 -1.09
CA LEU A 166 -19.86 9.50 0.07
C LEU A 166 -20.03 11.02 0.06
N THR A 167 -20.08 11.62 1.25
CA THR A 167 -20.02 13.08 1.37
C THR A 167 -18.59 13.59 1.20
N HIS A 168 -18.43 14.88 0.90
CA HIS A 168 -17.11 15.50 0.77
C HIS A 168 -16.30 15.39 2.07
N GLU A 169 -16.94 15.55 3.22
CA GLU A 169 -16.30 15.42 4.54
C GLU A 169 -15.80 13.99 4.80
N GLN A 170 -16.55 12.97 4.39
CA GLN A 170 -16.10 11.59 4.50
C GLN A 170 -14.86 11.31 3.64
N MET A 171 -14.74 11.95 2.47
CA MET A 171 -13.64 11.72 1.53
C MET A 171 -12.40 12.57 1.76
N LEU A 172 -12.39 13.41 2.81
CA LEU A 172 -11.31 14.35 3.06
C LEU A 172 -10.98 14.45 4.56
N THR A 173 -9.97 13.69 4.99
CA THR A 173 -9.57 13.55 6.40
C THR A 173 -9.27 14.89 7.06
N ASP A 174 -9.91 15.19 8.19
CA ASP A 174 -9.65 16.40 8.96
C ASP A 174 -8.31 16.32 9.75
N PRO A 175 -7.46 17.37 9.73
CA PRO A 175 -6.18 17.36 10.46
C PRO A 175 -6.29 17.23 11.98
N GLU A 176 -7.32 17.80 12.61
CA GLU A 176 -7.50 17.69 14.07
C GLU A 176 -8.06 16.32 14.45
N GLU A 177 -8.98 15.78 13.64
CA GLU A 177 -9.47 14.41 13.81
C GLU A 177 -8.34 13.39 13.62
N ALA A 178 -7.43 13.61 12.66
CA ALA A 178 -6.23 12.79 12.50
C ALA A 178 -5.32 12.82 13.72
N ALA A 179 -5.10 14.00 14.30
CA ALA A 179 -4.31 14.15 15.54
C ALA A 179 -4.96 13.40 16.72
N ASP A 180 -6.27 13.54 16.91
CA ASP A 180 -7.01 12.83 17.96
C ASP A 180 -7.01 11.31 17.73
N PHE A 181 -7.17 10.86 16.49
CA PHE A 181 -7.18 9.45 16.13
C PHE A 181 -5.84 8.79 16.44
N VAL A 182 -4.73 9.39 15.99
CA VAL A 182 -3.38 8.92 16.28
C VAL A 182 -3.12 8.89 17.78
N LYS A 183 -3.54 9.94 18.51
CA LYS A 183 -3.40 10.01 19.97
C LYS A 183 -4.13 8.86 20.69
N LYS A 184 -5.33 8.53 20.23
CA LYS A 184 -6.19 7.51 20.87
C LYS A 184 -5.84 6.09 20.49
N THR A 185 -5.22 5.89 19.33
CA THR A 185 -4.95 4.56 18.78
C THR A 185 -3.49 4.14 18.88
N GLY A 186 -2.55 5.07 18.72
CA GLY A 186 -1.11 4.76 18.70
C GLY A 186 -0.61 4.07 17.44
N VAL A 187 -1.33 4.17 16.31
CA VAL A 187 -0.92 3.56 15.03
C VAL A 187 0.47 4.01 14.59
N ASP A 188 1.20 3.13 13.90
CA ASP A 188 2.53 3.44 13.34
C ASP A 188 2.45 4.20 12.03
N ALA A 189 1.37 3.98 11.28
CA ALA A 189 1.09 4.63 10.01
C ALA A 189 -0.40 4.99 9.90
N LEU A 190 -0.71 6.09 9.23
CA LEU A 190 -2.07 6.58 9.05
C LEU A 190 -2.39 6.74 7.56
N ALA A 191 -3.30 5.91 7.05
CA ALA A 191 -3.95 6.12 5.78
C ALA A 191 -4.97 7.25 5.89
N ILE A 192 -4.96 8.13 4.89
CA ILE A 192 -5.79 9.34 4.84
C ILE A 192 -6.52 9.43 3.50
N ALA A 193 -7.74 9.96 3.54
CA ALA A 193 -8.54 10.28 2.37
C ALA A 193 -8.23 11.71 1.90
N ILE A 194 -7.75 11.82 0.66
CA ILE A 194 -7.37 13.08 0.01
C ILE A 194 -7.92 13.19 -1.43
N GLY A 195 -8.97 12.43 -1.74
CA GLY A 195 -9.59 12.35 -3.06
C GLY A 195 -9.09 11.24 -3.98
N THR A 196 -8.27 10.32 -3.47
CA THR A 196 -7.90 9.08 -4.15
C THR A 196 -8.97 8.00 -3.98
N SER A 197 -9.13 7.14 -4.98
CA SER A 197 -10.03 5.97 -4.97
C SER A 197 -9.32 4.70 -5.46
N HIS A 198 -9.95 3.54 -5.32
CA HIS A 198 -9.41 2.25 -5.77
C HIS A 198 -9.54 2.02 -7.28
N GLY A 199 -8.81 1.04 -7.81
CA GLY A 199 -8.91 0.64 -9.22
C GLY A 199 -8.23 1.58 -10.23
N ALA A 200 -8.59 1.46 -11.52
CA ALA A 200 -8.04 2.27 -12.62
C ALA A 200 -8.83 3.57 -12.87
N TYR A 201 -10.11 3.58 -12.52
CA TYR A 201 -11.04 4.67 -12.81
C TYR A 201 -11.03 5.73 -11.72
N LYS A 202 -9.86 6.31 -11.45
CA LYS A 202 -9.69 7.27 -10.35
C LYS A 202 -10.19 8.65 -10.72
N PHE A 203 -9.79 9.10 -11.92
CA PHE A 203 -10.14 10.39 -12.46
C PHE A 203 -10.58 10.28 -13.92
N THR A 204 -11.55 11.11 -14.30
CA THR A 204 -12.02 11.22 -15.70
C THR A 204 -11.11 12.09 -16.56
N LYS A 205 -10.26 12.90 -15.93
CA LYS A 205 -9.27 13.81 -16.52
C LYS A 205 -8.01 13.81 -15.66
N PRO A 206 -6.86 14.35 -16.14
CA PRO A 206 -5.71 14.57 -15.27
C PRO A 206 -6.11 15.34 -14.00
N PRO A 207 -5.80 14.84 -12.79
CA PRO A 207 -6.27 15.45 -11.56
C PRO A 207 -5.67 16.84 -11.36
N THR A 208 -6.44 17.69 -10.67
CA THR A 208 -6.01 19.03 -10.25
C THR A 208 -5.97 19.08 -8.72
N GLY A 209 -5.49 20.20 -8.16
CA GLY A 209 -5.54 20.41 -6.70
C GLY A 209 -6.95 20.42 -6.10
N ASP A 210 -8.00 20.50 -6.92
CA ASP A 210 -9.40 20.44 -6.49
C ASP A 210 -9.90 19.00 -6.31
N THR A 211 -9.30 18.05 -7.04
CA THR A 211 -9.70 16.63 -7.02
C THR A 211 -8.70 15.74 -6.29
N LEU A 212 -7.48 16.23 -6.07
CA LEU A 212 -6.44 15.58 -5.28
C LEU A 212 -5.85 16.58 -4.27
N ALA A 213 -6.23 16.45 -3.01
CA ALA A 213 -5.97 17.43 -1.97
C ALA A 213 -4.58 17.29 -1.32
N ILE A 214 -3.49 17.43 -2.08
CA ILE A 214 -2.11 17.27 -1.55
C ILE A 214 -1.79 18.25 -0.42
N ASN A 215 -2.38 19.46 -0.41
CA ASN A 215 -2.20 20.40 0.70
C ASN A 215 -2.72 19.84 2.03
N ARG A 216 -3.74 18.97 2.01
CA ARG A 216 -4.27 18.32 3.22
C ARG A 216 -3.23 17.42 3.88
N ILE A 217 -2.39 16.74 3.09
CA ILE A 217 -1.27 15.94 3.61
C ILE A 217 -0.34 16.80 4.48
N LYS A 218 -0.02 18.01 4.00
CA LYS A 218 0.86 18.95 4.72
C LYS A 218 0.24 19.42 6.03
N GLU A 219 -1.06 19.70 6.03
CA GLU A 219 -1.81 20.11 7.23
C GLU A 219 -1.82 19.00 8.27
N ILE A 220 -2.12 17.76 7.85
CA ILE A 220 -2.13 16.58 8.72
C ILE A 220 -0.73 16.33 9.29
N HIS A 221 0.32 16.30 8.44
CA HIS A 221 1.69 16.08 8.89
C HIS A 221 2.18 17.13 9.89
N ALA A 222 1.70 18.38 9.79
CA ALA A 222 2.02 19.40 10.78
C ALA A 222 1.48 19.07 12.18
N ARG A 223 0.33 18.37 12.26
CA ARG A 223 -0.29 17.91 13.52
C ARG A 223 0.32 16.61 14.06
N ILE A 224 0.76 15.70 13.19
CA ILE A 224 1.32 14.38 13.56
C ILE A 224 2.70 14.14 12.91
N PRO A 225 3.73 14.93 13.28
CA PRO A 225 4.99 14.99 12.54
C PRO A 225 5.86 13.72 12.56
N ASN A 226 5.62 12.79 13.49
CA ASN A 226 6.34 11.50 13.55
C ASN A 226 5.47 10.29 13.22
N THR A 227 4.20 10.50 12.87
CA THR A 227 3.32 9.44 12.34
C THR A 227 3.43 9.43 10.83
N HIS A 228 3.61 8.24 10.27
CA HIS A 228 3.88 8.09 8.84
C HIS A 228 2.59 8.07 8.03
N LEU A 229 2.44 8.98 7.08
CA LEU A 229 1.24 9.02 6.24
C LEU A 229 1.29 7.96 5.14
N VAL A 230 0.12 7.39 4.84
CA VAL A 230 -0.05 6.37 3.80
C VAL A 230 -0.99 6.89 2.73
N MET A 231 -0.56 6.81 1.48
CA MET A 231 -1.36 7.13 0.31
C MET A 231 -1.93 5.85 -0.29
N HIS A 232 -3.22 5.63 -0.05
CA HIS A 232 -4.00 4.56 -0.68
C HIS A 232 -4.42 4.93 -2.10
N GLY A 233 -4.90 3.95 -2.87
CA GLY A 233 -5.41 4.19 -4.21
C GLY A 233 -4.45 4.94 -5.15
N SER A 234 -3.14 4.80 -4.97
CA SER A 234 -2.14 5.73 -5.55
C SER A 234 -1.39 5.19 -6.77
N SER A 235 -1.98 4.22 -7.45
CA SER A 235 -1.53 3.79 -8.78
C SER A 235 -1.66 4.93 -9.79
N SER A 236 -0.65 5.10 -10.65
CA SER A 236 -0.57 6.23 -11.60
C SER A 236 -1.27 5.96 -12.92
N VAL A 237 -1.65 4.71 -13.20
CA VAL A 237 -2.32 4.27 -14.43
C VAL A 237 -1.51 4.67 -15.67
N PRO A 238 -0.41 3.95 -15.98
CA PRO A 238 0.49 4.31 -17.07
C PRO A 238 -0.25 4.27 -18.42
N GLN A 239 -0.30 5.41 -19.09
CA GLN A 239 -1.04 5.59 -20.34
C GLN A 239 -0.52 4.69 -21.46
N ASP A 240 0.78 4.41 -21.47
CA ASP A 240 1.38 3.46 -22.43
C ASP A 240 0.80 2.05 -22.28
N TRP A 241 0.56 1.58 -21.05
CA TRP A 241 -0.03 0.25 -20.83
C TRP A 241 -1.53 0.23 -21.16
N LEU A 242 -2.27 1.31 -20.89
CA LEU A 242 -3.66 1.44 -21.36
C LEU A 242 -3.74 1.32 -22.88
N LYS A 243 -2.88 2.06 -23.60
CA LYS A 243 -2.79 1.99 -25.06
C LYS A 243 -2.48 0.58 -25.54
N VAL A 244 -1.47 -0.07 -24.97
CA VAL A 244 -1.11 -1.46 -25.32
C VAL A 244 -2.30 -2.41 -25.10
N ILE A 245 -3.03 -2.28 -24.00
CA ILE A 245 -4.21 -3.12 -23.73
C ILE A 245 -5.29 -2.90 -24.79
N ASN A 246 -5.63 -1.65 -25.09
CA ASN A 246 -6.67 -1.30 -26.06
C ASN A 246 -6.30 -1.76 -27.49
N GLU A 247 -5.03 -1.65 -27.89
CA GLU A 247 -4.54 -2.14 -29.19
C GLU A 247 -4.59 -3.66 -29.32
N HIS A 248 -4.60 -4.40 -28.19
CA HIS A 248 -4.56 -5.86 -28.15
C HIS A 248 -5.83 -6.46 -27.54
N GLY A 249 -6.98 -5.90 -27.91
CA GLY A 249 -8.31 -6.46 -27.67
C GLY A 249 -8.85 -6.26 -26.26
N GLY A 250 -8.30 -5.30 -25.50
CA GLY A 250 -8.93 -4.77 -24.29
C GLY A 250 -9.77 -3.52 -24.61
N ASP A 251 -10.53 -3.07 -23.62
CA ASP A 251 -11.31 -1.84 -23.69
C ASP A 251 -11.38 -1.23 -22.30
N LEU A 252 -10.42 -0.35 -21.99
CA LEU A 252 -10.34 0.32 -20.68
C LEU A 252 -10.79 1.77 -20.74
N GLY A 253 -11.18 2.28 -21.92
CA GLY A 253 -11.52 3.68 -22.12
C GLY A 253 -10.37 4.65 -21.80
N GLU A 254 -10.72 5.92 -21.62
CA GLU A 254 -9.81 6.97 -21.16
C GLU A 254 -9.95 7.14 -19.65
N THR A 255 -8.85 7.02 -18.91
CA THR A 255 -8.84 7.22 -17.45
C THR A 255 -7.43 7.55 -16.95
N TYR A 256 -7.37 8.18 -15.79
CA TYR A 256 -6.14 8.72 -15.21
C TYR A 256 -5.98 8.27 -13.77
N GLY A 257 -4.73 8.02 -13.37
CA GLY A 257 -4.35 7.70 -12.00
C GLY A 257 -3.73 8.91 -11.27
N VAL A 258 -3.08 8.65 -10.14
CA VAL A 258 -2.38 9.68 -9.36
C VAL A 258 -1.01 9.97 -10.01
N PRO A 259 -0.71 11.22 -10.43
CA PRO A 259 0.58 11.56 -11.02
C PRO A 259 1.75 11.30 -10.05
N VAL A 260 2.88 10.83 -10.60
CA VAL A 260 4.07 10.51 -9.80
C VAL A 260 4.60 11.77 -9.09
N GLU A 261 4.51 12.93 -9.73
CA GLU A 261 4.94 14.21 -9.21
C GLU A 261 4.14 14.63 -7.96
N GLU A 262 2.83 14.35 -7.93
CA GLU A 262 1.97 14.63 -6.77
C GLU A 262 2.28 13.69 -5.60
N ILE A 263 2.58 12.41 -5.90
CA ILE A 263 3.05 11.46 -4.88
C ILE A 263 4.39 11.93 -4.29
N GLN A 264 5.34 12.35 -5.14
CA GLN A 264 6.61 12.92 -4.69
C GLN A 264 6.40 14.17 -3.83
N GLN A 265 5.38 14.97 -4.15
CA GLN A 265 5.03 16.12 -3.33
C GLN A 265 4.47 15.70 -1.96
N GLY A 266 3.63 14.66 -1.90
CA GLY A 266 3.18 14.05 -0.65
C GLY A 266 4.33 13.48 0.20
N ILE A 267 5.33 12.86 -0.43
CA ILE A 267 6.52 12.31 0.26
C ILE A 267 7.32 13.40 0.99
N LYS A 268 7.39 14.61 0.42
CA LYS A 268 8.02 15.78 1.08
C LYS A 268 7.26 16.21 2.35
N TYR A 269 6.00 15.81 2.49
CA TYR A 269 5.11 16.19 3.57
C TYR A 269 4.67 14.99 4.42
N GLY A 270 5.51 13.96 4.55
CA GLY A 270 5.30 12.89 5.53
C GLY A 270 4.65 11.62 4.99
N VAL A 271 4.33 11.54 3.69
CA VAL A 271 3.94 10.25 3.09
C VAL A 271 5.16 9.32 3.03
N ARG A 272 5.05 8.14 3.66
CA ARG A 272 6.12 7.14 3.68
C ARG A 272 5.72 5.79 3.09
N LYS A 273 4.43 5.52 2.92
CA LYS A 273 3.92 4.33 2.22
C LYS A 273 2.97 4.75 1.09
N VAL A 274 3.17 4.17 -0.09
CA VAL A 274 2.36 4.46 -1.29
C VAL A 274 1.84 3.14 -1.86
N ASN A 275 0.53 2.90 -1.78
CA ASN A 275 -0.06 1.64 -2.23
C ASN A 275 -0.20 1.61 -3.76
N ILE A 276 0.32 0.54 -4.38
CA ILE A 276 0.33 0.33 -5.83
C ILE A 276 -0.06 -1.11 -6.16
N ASP A 277 -1.15 -1.26 -6.91
CA ASP A 277 -1.59 -2.56 -7.44
C ASP A 277 -1.98 -2.44 -8.91
N THR A 278 -2.92 -1.54 -9.22
CA THR A 278 -3.46 -1.34 -10.58
C THR A 278 -2.38 -1.22 -11.64
N ASP A 279 -1.27 -0.52 -11.37
CA ASP A 279 -0.18 -0.35 -12.34
C ASP A 279 0.46 -1.70 -12.73
N LEU A 280 0.61 -2.63 -11.76
CA LEU A 280 1.15 -3.97 -12.02
C LEU A 280 0.12 -4.84 -12.75
N ARG A 281 -1.17 -4.72 -12.42
CA ARG A 281 -2.26 -5.40 -13.14
C ARG A 281 -2.31 -4.98 -14.62
N LEU A 282 -2.17 -3.69 -14.90
CA LEU A 282 -2.13 -3.13 -16.25
C LEU A 282 -0.89 -3.59 -17.02
N ALA A 283 0.30 -3.49 -16.41
CA ALA A 283 1.54 -3.93 -17.03
C ALA A 283 1.54 -5.43 -17.37
N SER A 284 1.06 -6.26 -16.43
CA SER A 284 0.88 -7.69 -16.63
C SER A 284 -0.12 -8.00 -17.75
N THR A 285 -1.30 -7.38 -17.70
CA THR A 285 -2.37 -7.63 -18.68
C THR A 285 -1.96 -7.20 -20.08
N GLY A 286 -1.40 -5.99 -20.23
CA GLY A 286 -0.98 -5.46 -21.53
C GLY A 286 0.14 -6.28 -22.16
N SER A 287 1.16 -6.65 -21.37
CA SER A 287 2.28 -7.45 -21.87
C SER A 287 1.87 -8.86 -22.31
N ILE A 288 0.98 -9.53 -21.56
CA ILE A 288 0.44 -10.84 -21.94
C ILE A 288 -0.40 -10.73 -23.22
N ARG A 289 -1.31 -9.75 -23.29
CA ARG A 289 -2.16 -9.52 -24.48
C ARG A 289 -1.31 -9.32 -25.73
N ARG A 290 -0.34 -8.40 -25.68
CA ARG A 290 0.59 -8.16 -26.78
C ARG A 290 1.32 -9.44 -27.19
N HIS A 291 1.89 -10.15 -26.22
CA HIS A 291 2.67 -11.36 -26.50
C HIS A 291 1.84 -12.46 -27.18
N LEU A 292 0.61 -12.71 -26.72
CA LEU A 292 -0.25 -13.73 -27.29
C LEU A 292 -0.71 -13.40 -28.71
N VAL A 293 -0.98 -12.11 -29.01
CA VAL A 293 -1.33 -11.65 -30.36
C VAL A 293 -0.13 -11.78 -31.31
N GLU A 294 1.06 -11.34 -30.88
CA GLU A 294 2.27 -11.38 -31.70
C GLU A 294 2.82 -12.81 -31.90
N ASN A 295 2.50 -13.73 -30.98
CA ASN A 295 3.04 -15.09 -30.96
C ASN A 295 1.93 -16.16 -30.91
N PRO A 296 1.04 -16.27 -31.91
CA PRO A 296 -0.17 -17.10 -31.85
C PRO A 296 0.08 -18.61 -31.75
N LYS A 297 1.30 -19.06 -32.04
CA LYS A 297 1.70 -20.48 -31.91
C LYS A 297 2.26 -20.81 -30.52
N ASN A 298 2.51 -19.81 -29.68
CA ASN A 298 3.12 -20.00 -28.38
C ASN A 298 2.05 -20.31 -27.33
N PHE A 299 2.17 -21.50 -26.72
CA PHE A 299 1.27 -21.97 -25.67
C PHE A 299 2.00 -22.26 -24.36
N ASP A 300 3.31 -21.97 -24.27
CA ASP A 300 4.10 -22.18 -23.05
C ASP A 300 3.87 -21.01 -22.09
N PRO A 301 3.23 -21.23 -20.92
CA PRO A 301 2.91 -20.16 -19.98
C PRO A 301 4.11 -19.36 -19.53
N ARG A 302 5.28 -20.00 -19.41
CA ARG A 302 6.51 -19.33 -18.97
C ARG A 302 6.92 -18.21 -19.93
N LYS A 303 6.53 -18.28 -21.21
CA LYS A 303 6.88 -17.26 -22.19
C LYS A 303 6.08 -15.97 -21.98
N PHE A 304 4.76 -16.06 -21.84
CA PHE A 304 3.92 -14.88 -21.63
C PHE A 304 3.92 -14.40 -20.16
N LEU A 305 4.11 -15.30 -19.20
CA LEU A 305 4.29 -14.92 -17.78
C LEU A 305 5.64 -14.23 -17.53
N LYS A 306 6.69 -14.61 -18.27
CA LYS A 306 7.97 -13.91 -18.20
C LYS A 306 7.86 -12.46 -18.63
N VAL A 307 7.25 -12.17 -19.78
CA VAL A 307 7.11 -10.77 -20.24
C VAL A 307 6.21 -9.94 -19.31
N SER A 308 5.26 -10.59 -18.64
CA SER A 308 4.47 -9.98 -17.55
C SER A 308 5.33 -9.64 -16.34
N THR A 309 6.16 -10.58 -15.90
CA THR A 309 7.11 -10.37 -14.80
C THR A 309 8.07 -9.22 -15.12
N ASP A 310 8.67 -9.22 -16.31
CA ASP A 310 9.58 -8.17 -16.78
C ASP A 310 8.88 -6.79 -16.84
N ALA A 311 7.63 -6.75 -17.29
CA ALA A 311 6.82 -5.53 -17.37
C ALA A 311 6.48 -4.96 -15.98
N MET A 312 6.06 -5.82 -15.04
CA MET A 312 5.79 -5.44 -13.65
C MET A 312 7.08 -4.99 -12.95
N GLN A 313 8.19 -5.70 -13.15
CA GLN A 313 9.49 -5.36 -12.58
C GLN A 313 9.88 -3.93 -12.97
N LYS A 314 9.72 -3.56 -14.25
CA LYS A 314 10.03 -2.21 -14.72
C LYS A 314 9.22 -1.14 -13.99
N ILE A 315 7.92 -1.36 -13.78
CA ILE A 315 7.08 -0.44 -13.00
C ILE A 315 7.59 -0.33 -11.55
N CYS A 316 7.93 -1.45 -10.91
CA CYS A 316 8.48 -1.44 -9.56
C CYS A 316 9.79 -0.64 -9.48
N GLU A 317 10.72 -0.84 -10.42
CA GLU A 317 11.99 -0.09 -10.52
C GLU A 317 11.73 1.41 -10.66
N GLU A 318 10.83 1.81 -11.57
CA GLU A 318 10.47 3.20 -11.79
C GLU A 318 9.92 3.86 -10.52
N ARG A 319 9.05 3.17 -9.77
CA ARG A 319 8.51 3.68 -8.49
C ARG A 319 9.56 3.78 -7.40
N MET A 320 10.42 2.77 -7.25
CA MET A 320 11.52 2.78 -6.28
C MET A 320 12.50 3.92 -6.53
N LEU A 321 12.83 4.19 -7.80
CA LEU A 321 13.66 5.32 -8.21
C LEU A 321 12.95 6.66 -7.95
N SER A 322 11.70 6.78 -8.40
CA SER A 322 10.93 8.03 -8.31
C SER A 322 10.63 8.43 -6.87
N PHE A 323 10.47 7.46 -5.97
CA PHE A 323 10.16 7.73 -4.56
C PHE A 323 11.41 7.76 -3.67
N GLY A 324 12.62 7.62 -4.22
CA GLY A 324 13.88 7.76 -3.49
C GLY A 324 14.31 6.54 -2.67
N THR A 325 13.66 5.39 -2.88
CA THR A 325 13.97 4.14 -2.14
C THR A 325 15.19 3.40 -2.71
N ALA A 326 15.63 3.72 -3.94
CA ALA A 326 16.83 3.14 -4.55
C ALA A 326 18.10 3.42 -3.71
N GLY A 327 18.88 2.38 -3.47
CA GLY A 327 20.13 2.44 -2.69
C GLY A 327 19.94 2.30 -1.17
N GLN A 328 18.71 2.34 -0.65
CA GLN A 328 18.46 2.42 0.80
C GLN A 328 18.55 1.08 1.54
N ALA A 329 18.44 -0.06 0.86
CA ALA A 329 18.35 -1.36 1.54
C ALA A 329 19.59 -1.66 2.37
N SER A 330 20.78 -1.43 1.81
CA SER A 330 22.07 -1.64 2.48
C SER A 330 22.31 -0.72 3.69
N HIS A 331 21.51 0.34 3.85
CA HIS A 331 21.62 1.26 4.99
C HIS A 331 20.74 0.86 6.17
N ILE A 332 19.85 -0.14 5.99
CA ILE A 332 18.95 -0.61 7.03
C ILE A 332 19.56 -1.81 7.74
N LYS A 333 19.86 -1.64 9.03
CA LYS A 333 20.17 -2.76 9.92
C LYS A 333 18.87 -3.33 10.49
N ALA A 334 18.46 -4.52 10.02
CA ALA A 334 17.23 -5.16 10.46
C ALA A 334 17.13 -5.29 12.00
N ILE A 335 16.00 -4.88 12.56
CA ILE A 335 15.62 -5.05 13.96
C ILE A 335 14.56 -6.16 13.99
N ASN A 336 14.76 -7.17 14.83
CA ASN A 336 13.76 -8.24 14.98
C ASN A 336 12.52 -7.75 15.73
N LEU A 337 11.41 -8.48 15.59
CA LEU A 337 10.14 -8.06 16.19
C LEU A 337 10.19 -8.09 17.72
N GLU A 338 10.96 -9.00 18.33
CA GLU A 338 11.14 -9.02 19.80
C GLU A 338 11.80 -7.75 20.33
N THR A 339 12.78 -7.20 19.60
CA THR A 339 13.38 -5.91 19.96
C THR A 339 12.38 -4.78 19.74
N MET A 340 11.55 -4.84 18.70
CA MET A 340 10.47 -3.87 18.49
C MET A 340 9.47 -3.87 19.66
N VAL A 341 9.12 -5.03 20.23
CA VAL A 341 8.28 -5.11 21.45
C VAL A 341 8.88 -4.26 22.58
N THR A 342 10.15 -4.44 22.90
CA THR A 342 10.80 -3.67 23.97
C THR A 342 10.79 -2.16 23.69
N ARG A 343 10.96 -1.76 22.42
CA ARG A 343 10.88 -0.34 22.04
C ARG A 343 9.48 0.23 22.23
N TYR A 344 8.43 -0.52 21.87
CA TYR A 344 7.04 -0.14 22.16
C TYR A 344 6.76 -0.05 23.67
N GLU A 345 7.15 -1.06 24.45
CA GLU A 345 6.94 -1.08 25.92
C GLU A 345 7.65 0.07 26.65
N SER A 346 8.76 0.54 26.11
CA SER A 346 9.52 1.66 26.68
C SER A 346 8.92 3.04 26.39
N GLY A 347 7.95 3.14 25.47
CA GLY A 347 7.43 4.41 24.96
C GLY A 347 8.35 5.13 23.97
N GLU A 348 9.47 4.52 23.56
CA GLU A 348 10.41 5.12 22.58
C GLU A 348 9.71 5.44 21.25
N LEU A 349 8.70 4.65 20.90
CA LEU A 349 7.99 4.71 19.63
C LEU A 349 6.66 5.48 19.69
N ASP A 350 6.38 6.17 20.80
CA ASP A 350 5.14 6.91 21.00
C ASP A 350 4.95 8.05 19.98
N GLN A 351 3.67 8.31 19.64
CA GLN A 351 3.30 9.34 18.68
C GLN A 351 3.39 10.74 19.29
N VAL A 352 3.84 11.71 18.50
CA VAL A 352 3.95 13.12 18.84
C VAL A 352 2.79 13.86 18.17
N ILE A 353 1.96 14.49 19.01
CA ILE A 353 0.82 15.29 18.57
C ILE A 353 1.13 16.76 18.85
N LYS A 354 0.95 17.61 17.85
CA LYS A 354 1.08 19.07 17.97
C LYS A 354 -0.26 19.76 18.06
#